data_AF-A0A968SMT9-F1
#
_entry.id   AF-A0A968SMT9-F1
#
_cell.length_a   1.000
_cell.length_b   1.000
_cell.length_c   1.000
_cell.angle_alpha   90.00
_cell.angle_beta   90.00
_cell.angle_gamma   90.00
#
_symmetry.space_group_name_H-M   'P 1'
#
loop_
_entity.id
_entity.type
_entity.pdbx_description
1 polymer ?
#
loop_
_entity_poly.entity_id
_entity_poly.type
_entity_poly.pdbx_seq_one_letter_code
_entity_poly.pdbx_strand_id
1 'polypeptide(L)'
;MALMIEYFDGVGAVAANGVFVPVADLFNVQSTEIAPANPARESHLVYGLLEQLADRFSDGVTGLGINVSRGGLATPGLNTVSQPFTASVQWAGDFTDRMIKPIPLPPGNAGAVAIDDVFPGAVLVSAADDTAGPGIVIPSAELQGLGGPAHGSIDIDADSRDWFGALVNYLVTEATLRTAVVASAIVARTITAQAIASPAGALIAQINPTSGIPAADAQKIVLITRSVNLTVQLALDPAAETFGPNHVSA
;
A
#
# COMPACT_ATOMS: atom_id res chain seq x y z
N MET A 1 2.03 16.35 -0.41
CA MET A 1 1.27 16.88 -1.55
C MET A 1 -0.14 16.32 -1.42
N ALA A 2 -1.00 16.34 -2.44
CA ALA A 2 -2.17 15.46 -2.50
C ALA A 2 -1.79 14.24 -3.37
N LEU A 3 -2.50 13.12 -3.21
CA LEU A 3 -2.27 11.94 -4.05
C LEU A 3 -2.65 12.26 -5.51
N MET A 4 -1.74 11.98 -6.44
CA MET A 4 -1.94 12.11 -7.89
C MET A 4 -2.63 10.86 -8.47
N ILE A 5 -3.57 10.30 -7.72
CA ILE A 5 -4.38 9.16 -8.17
C ILE A 5 -5.50 9.68 -9.07
N GLU A 6 -5.74 8.98 -10.17
CA GLU A 6 -6.87 9.27 -11.04
C GLU A 6 -8.10 8.51 -10.56
N TYR A 7 -9.25 9.18 -10.56
CA TYR A 7 -10.51 8.65 -10.03
C TYR A 7 -11.54 8.55 -11.15
N PHE A 8 -12.22 7.41 -11.21
CA PHE A 8 -13.21 7.11 -12.24
C PHE A 8 -14.52 6.67 -11.57
N ASP A 9 -15.62 7.36 -11.85
CA ASP A 9 -16.98 6.96 -11.45
C ASP A 9 -17.71 6.16 -12.55
N GLY A 10 -17.00 5.85 -13.64
CA GLY A 10 -17.45 5.09 -14.80
C GLY A 10 -16.29 4.80 -15.75
N VAL A 11 -16.59 4.46 -17.00
CA VAL A 11 -15.58 4.30 -18.06
C VAL A 11 -14.98 5.67 -18.42
N GLY A 12 -13.66 5.78 -18.49
CA GLY A 12 -12.99 6.99 -18.94
C GLY A 12 -11.54 6.76 -19.35
N ALA A 13 -11.02 7.67 -20.16
CA ALA A 13 -9.65 7.62 -20.64
C ALA A 13 -8.66 8.00 -19.52
N VAL A 14 -7.63 7.18 -19.35
CA VAL A 14 -6.59 7.35 -18.34
C VAL A 14 -5.55 8.37 -18.81
N ALA A 15 -5.11 9.28 -17.94
CA ALA A 15 -4.12 10.30 -18.28
C ALA A 15 -2.68 9.80 -18.17
N ALA A 16 -2.39 8.83 -17.29
CA ALA A 16 -1.06 8.29 -17.05
C ALA A 16 -1.01 6.76 -17.04
N ASN A 17 0.15 6.22 -17.42
CA ASN A 17 0.45 4.80 -17.28
C ASN A 17 0.37 4.39 -15.80
N GLY A 18 -0.33 3.30 -15.50
CA GLY A 18 -0.55 2.89 -14.11
C GLY A 18 -1.21 1.54 -13.96
N VAL A 19 -1.57 1.23 -12.71
CA VAL A 19 -2.40 0.07 -12.38
C VAL A 19 -3.79 0.58 -12.07
N PHE A 20 -4.77 0.16 -12.85
CA PHE A 20 -6.18 0.37 -12.55
C PHE A 20 -6.64 -0.63 -11.49
N VAL A 21 -7.28 -0.14 -10.43
CA VAL A 21 -7.90 -0.95 -9.39
C VAL A 21 -9.41 -0.62 -9.39
N PRO A 22 -10.28 -1.59 -9.73
CA PRO A 22 -11.72 -1.40 -9.67
C PRO A 22 -12.20 -1.06 -8.26
N VAL A 23 -13.26 -0.26 -8.15
CA VAL A 23 -13.82 0.08 -6.83
C VAL A 23 -14.30 -1.15 -6.05
N ALA A 24 -14.67 -2.23 -6.76
CA ALA A 24 -15.10 -3.50 -6.16
C ALA A 24 -13.97 -4.23 -5.40
N ASP A 25 -12.71 -3.93 -5.70
CA ASP A 25 -11.55 -4.51 -5.02
C ASP A 25 -11.09 -3.66 -3.82
N LEU A 26 -11.71 -2.50 -3.61
CA LEU A 26 -11.42 -1.62 -2.49
C LEU A 26 -12.33 -1.93 -1.31
N PHE A 27 -11.76 -1.97 -0.11
CA PHE A 27 -12.52 -2.29 1.09
C PHE A 27 -13.53 -1.18 1.43
N ASN A 28 -14.82 -1.52 1.38
CA ASN A 28 -15.93 -0.65 1.77
C ASN A 28 -15.91 0.74 1.12
N VAL A 29 -15.47 0.80 -0.15
CA VAL A 29 -15.52 2.03 -0.96
C VAL A 29 -16.61 1.89 -2.02
N GLN A 30 -17.43 2.92 -2.18
CA GLN A 30 -18.48 2.99 -3.20
C GLN A 30 -18.07 3.94 -4.34
N SER A 31 -18.63 3.74 -5.54
CA SER A 31 -18.34 4.60 -6.69
C SER A 31 -18.68 6.07 -6.44
N THR A 32 -19.75 6.35 -5.68
CA THR A 32 -20.14 7.71 -5.28
C THR A 32 -19.13 8.36 -4.34
N GLU A 33 -18.38 7.57 -3.58
CA GLU A 33 -17.37 8.09 -2.64
C GLU A 33 -16.10 8.52 -3.35
N ILE A 34 -15.78 7.91 -4.50
CA ILE A 34 -14.62 8.29 -5.34
C ILE A 34 -14.96 9.29 -6.44
N ALA A 35 -16.23 9.68 -6.57
CA ALA A 35 -16.67 10.61 -7.61
C ALA A 35 -15.93 11.97 -7.53
N PRO A 36 -15.66 12.64 -8.67
CA PRO A 36 -14.91 13.90 -8.69
C PRO A 36 -15.50 15.04 -7.84
N ALA A 37 -16.81 15.01 -7.62
CA ALA A 37 -17.52 16.00 -6.80
C ALA A 37 -17.38 15.76 -5.29
N ASN A 38 -16.96 14.57 -4.84
CA ASN A 38 -16.80 14.28 -3.43
C ASN A 38 -15.47 14.88 -2.90
N PRO A 39 -15.51 15.85 -1.96
CA PRO A 39 -14.29 16.40 -1.36
C PRO A 39 -13.55 15.37 -0.47
N ALA A 40 -14.26 14.37 0.05
CA ALA A 40 -13.70 13.34 0.92
C ALA A 40 -13.06 12.17 0.17
N ARG A 41 -13.09 12.14 -1.18
CA ARG A 41 -12.69 10.97 -1.98
C ARG A 41 -11.31 10.39 -1.64
N GLU A 42 -10.33 11.25 -1.38
CA GLU A 42 -8.98 10.80 -1.01
C GLU A 42 -9.00 10.09 0.36
N SER A 43 -9.81 10.58 1.30
CA SER A 43 -9.96 9.97 2.63
C SER A 43 -10.62 8.59 2.56
N HIS A 44 -11.64 8.41 1.72
CA HIS A 44 -12.25 7.10 1.44
C HIS A 44 -11.26 6.16 0.76
N LEU A 45 -10.54 6.65 -0.25
CA LEU A 45 -9.58 5.84 -0.97
C LEU A 45 -8.43 5.36 -0.05
N VAL A 46 -7.79 6.26 0.69
CA VAL A 46 -6.67 5.90 1.56
C VAL A 46 -7.12 4.90 2.62
N TYR A 47 -8.30 5.09 3.20
CA TYR A 47 -8.87 4.13 4.14
C TYR A 47 -9.11 2.77 3.49
N GLY A 48 -9.80 2.72 2.34
CA GLY A 48 -10.11 1.48 1.63
C GLY A 48 -8.87 0.71 1.18
N LEU A 49 -7.83 1.40 0.70
CA LEU A 49 -6.55 0.78 0.33
C LEU A 49 -5.84 0.21 1.55
N LEU A 50 -5.73 0.98 2.65
CA LEU A 50 -5.05 0.51 3.86
C LEU A 50 -5.77 -0.66 4.52
N GLU A 51 -7.11 -0.65 4.52
CA GLU A 51 -7.91 -1.77 5.00
C GLU A 51 -7.73 -3.01 4.13
N GLN A 52 -7.79 -2.88 2.81
CA GLN A 52 -7.58 -4.01 1.89
C GLN A 52 -6.17 -4.60 2.05
N LEU A 53 -5.16 -3.75 2.13
CA LEU A 53 -3.77 -4.17 2.35
C LEU A 53 -3.62 -4.85 3.72
N ALA A 54 -4.18 -4.27 4.79
CA ALA A 54 -4.12 -4.85 6.12
C ALA A 54 -4.79 -6.22 6.15
N ASP A 55 -6.00 -6.36 5.59
CA ASP A 55 -6.74 -7.61 5.53
C ASP A 55 -5.94 -8.71 4.82
N ARG A 56 -5.34 -8.39 3.66
CA ARG A 56 -4.57 -9.36 2.88
C ARG A 56 -3.26 -9.73 3.53
N PHE A 57 -2.48 -8.74 4.00
CA PHE A 57 -1.16 -9.00 4.57
C PHE A 57 -1.20 -9.47 6.04
N SER A 58 -2.31 -9.28 6.76
CA SER A 58 -2.47 -9.82 8.12
C SER A 58 -3.08 -11.22 8.14
N ASP A 59 -4.03 -11.54 7.24
CA ASP A 59 -4.92 -12.70 7.41
C ASP A 59 -4.86 -13.77 6.29
N GLY A 60 -4.07 -13.60 5.21
CA GLY A 60 -4.05 -14.62 4.14
C GLY A 60 -2.87 -14.65 3.17
N VAL A 61 -2.19 -13.52 2.94
CA VAL A 61 -1.08 -13.41 1.98
C VAL A 61 0.20 -13.01 2.73
N THR A 62 1.06 -13.99 3.01
CA THR A 62 2.34 -13.74 3.70
C THR A 62 3.40 -13.25 2.72
N GLY A 63 3.37 -11.96 2.40
CA GLY A 63 4.42 -11.33 1.60
C GLY A 63 5.77 -11.34 2.31
N LEU A 64 6.78 -11.99 1.72
CA LEU A 64 8.11 -12.00 2.29
C LEU A 64 8.68 -10.58 2.29
N GLY A 65 8.83 -10.02 3.49
CA GLY A 65 9.33 -8.65 3.68
C GLY A 65 8.26 -7.57 3.57
N ILE A 66 6.97 -7.91 3.58
CA ILE A 66 5.88 -6.93 3.65
C ILE A 66 4.93 -7.34 4.78
N ASN A 67 4.52 -6.36 5.57
CA ASN A 67 3.44 -6.52 6.53
C ASN A 67 2.63 -5.22 6.57
N VAL A 68 1.31 -5.34 6.58
CA VAL A 68 0.39 -4.23 6.86
C VAL A 68 -0.57 -4.72 7.93
N SER A 69 -0.78 -3.91 8.97
CA SER A 69 -1.58 -4.31 10.12
C SER A 69 -2.38 -3.13 10.70
N ARG A 70 -3.51 -3.49 11.31
CA ARG A 70 -4.36 -2.59 12.11
C ARG A 70 -3.83 -2.56 13.54
N GLY A 71 -3.61 -1.37 14.09
CA GLY A 71 -3.41 -1.23 15.53
C GLY A 71 -4.73 -1.12 16.29
N GLY A 72 -4.67 -1.07 17.61
CA GLY A 72 -5.86 -0.91 18.45
C GLY A 72 -6.58 0.42 18.21
N LEU A 73 -7.91 0.38 18.19
CA LEU A 73 -8.75 1.57 18.08
C LEU A 73 -8.55 2.49 19.28
N ALA A 74 -8.42 3.78 19.01
CA ALA A 74 -8.47 4.83 20.04
C ALA A 74 -9.74 5.67 19.88
N THR A 75 -10.37 6.09 20.98
CA THR A 75 -11.61 6.89 20.96
C THR A 75 -11.32 8.34 21.38
N PRO A 76 -10.94 9.23 20.46
CA PRO A 76 -10.58 10.61 20.81
C PRO A 76 -11.79 11.48 21.19
N GLY A 77 -13.02 11.03 20.94
CA GLY A 77 -14.23 11.77 21.27
C GLY A 77 -15.51 10.96 21.10
N LEU A 78 -16.65 11.60 21.35
CA LEU A 78 -17.97 11.01 21.11
C LEU A 78 -18.15 10.83 19.59
N ASN A 79 -18.54 9.62 19.16
CA ASN A 79 -18.77 9.26 17.75
C ASN A 79 -17.54 9.31 16.83
N THR A 80 -16.31 9.33 17.36
CA THR A 80 -15.10 9.24 16.55
C THR A 80 -14.17 8.15 17.06
N VAL A 81 -13.54 7.45 16.13
CA VAL A 81 -12.50 6.45 16.42
C VAL A 81 -11.29 6.73 15.55
N SER A 82 -10.10 6.49 16.06
CA SER A 82 -8.86 6.56 15.31
C SER A 82 -8.36 5.14 15.09
N GLN A 83 -8.22 4.75 13.82
CA GLN A 83 -7.65 3.49 13.37
C GLN A 83 -6.19 3.74 12.94
N PRO A 84 -5.19 3.34 13.74
CA PRO A 84 -3.81 3.32 13.30
C PRO A 84 -3.56 2.14 12.35
N PHE A 85 -2.81 2.39 11.29
CA PHE A 85 -2.26 1.40 10.39
C PHE A 85 -0.73 1.44 10.48
N THR A 86 -0.12 0.27 10.58
CA THR A 86 1.33 0.10 10.52
C THR A 86 1.67 -0.77 9.33
N ALA A 87 2.52 -0.28 8.45
CA ALA A 87 3.08 -1.05 7.37
C ALA A 87 4.60 -1.12 7.51
N SER A 88 5.18 -2.30 7.29
CA SER A 88 6.62 -2.50 7.24
C SER A 88 7.00 -3.17 5.93
N VAL A 89 8.05 -2.64 5.31
CA VAL A 89 8.60 -3.13 4.06
C VAL A 89 10.09 -3.37 4.25
N GLN A 90 10.56 -4.53 3.80
CA GLN A 90 11.94 -4.97 3.94
C GLN A 90 12.54 -5.30 2.57
N TRP A 91 13.73 -4.77 2.34
CA TRP A 91 14.53 -5.04 1.15
C TRP A 91 15.87 -5.67 1.52
N ALA A 92 16.48 -6.36 0.56
CA ALA A 92 17.85 -6.84 0.64
C ALA A 92 18.77 -5.88 -0.12
N GLY A 93 19.71 -5.26 0.58
CA GLY A 93 20.87 -4.61 -0.02
C GLY A 93 21.97 -5.64 -0.22
N ASP A 94 22.38 -5.86 -1.45
CA ASP A 94 23.44 -6.81 -1.81
C ASP A 94 24.72 -6.04 -2.17
N PHE A 95 25.79 -6.27 -1.41
CA PHE A 95 27.05 -5.56 -1.61
C PHE A 95 27.82 -6.05 -2.85
N THR A 96 27.41 -7.19 -3.42
CA THR A 96 28.05 -7.76 -4.61
C THR A 96 27.63 -7.01 -5.87
N ASP A 97 26.32 -6.83 -6.05
CA ASP A 97 25.74 -6.10 -7.19
C ASP A 97 25.50 -4.61 -6.88
N ARG A 98 25.62 -4.21 -5.60
CA ARG A 98 25.38 -2.85 -5.09
C ARG A 98 23.96 -2.37 -5.32
N MET A 99 23.01 -3.30 -5.35
CA MET A 99 21.60 -3.01 -5.57
C MET A 99 20.79 -3.26 -4.30
N ILE A 100 19.72 -2.48 -4.15
CA ILE A 100 18.64 -2.76 -3.19
C ILE A 100 17.51 -3.39 -4.00
N LYS A 101 17.10 -4.59 -3.60
CA LYS A 101 16.07 -5.39 -4.26
C LYS A 101 15.13 -6.00 -3.21
N PRO A 102 13.91 -6.41 -3.58
CA PRO A 102 13.09 -7.25 -2.70
C PRO A 102 13.90 -8.43 -2.18
N ILE A 103 13.59 -8.90 -0.97
CA ILE A 103 14.26 -10.08 -0.41
C ILE A 103 14.06 -11.24 -1.40
N PRO A 104 15.14 -11.91 -1.83
CA PRO A 104 15.03 -13.02 -2.76
C PRO A 104 14.06 -14.07 -2.23
N LEU A 105 13.19 -14.59 -3.10
CA LEU A 105 12.26 -15.65 -2.73
C LEU A 105 12.99 -16.98 -2.56
N PRO A 106 12.55 -17.85 -1.64
CA PRO A 106 13.07 -19.20 -1.55
C PRO A 106 12.66 -20.03 -2.79
N PRO A 107 13.29 -21.18 -3.03
CA PRO A 107 12.82 -22.13 -4.04
C PRO A 107 11.33 -22.43 -3.88
N GLY A 108 10.57 -22.36 -4.97
CA GLY A 108 9.10 -22.51 -4.94
C GLY A 108 8.32 -21.22 -4.67
N ASN A 109 9.01 -20.07 -4.57
CA ASN A 109 8.41 -18.73 -4.52
C ASN A 109 7.46 -18.48 -3.33
N ALA A 110 7.66 -19.19 -2.22
CA ALA A 110 6.88 -18.95 -1.00
C ALA A 110 7.08 -17.50 -0.53
N GLY A 111 5.97 -16.77 -0.40
CA GLY A 111 5.95 -15.35 -0.02
C GLY A 111 6.10 -14.36 -1.17
N ALA A 112 6.04 -14.82 -2.42
CA ALA A 112 5.70 -13.96 -3.56
C ALA A 112 4.29 -13.42 -3.37
N VAL A 113 4.05 -12.19 -3.84
CA VAL A 113 2.70 -11.58 -3.79
C VAL A 113 2.46 -10.85 -5.08
N ALA A 114 1.39 -11.22 -5.77
CA ALA A 114 0.95 -10.57 -6.98
C ALA A 114 -0.07 -9.45 -6.68
N ILE A 115 -0.29 -8.57 -7.66
CA ILE A 115 -1.24 -7.47 -7.49
C ILE A 115 -2.67 -8.02 -7.49
N ASP A 116 -2.95 -9.02 -8.32
CA ASP A 116 -4.23 -9.72 -8.38
C ASP A 116 -4.59 -10.49 -7.10
N ASP A 117 -3.60 -10.96 -6.33
CA ASP A 117 -3.83 -11.59 -5.01
C ASP A 117 -4.53 -10.62 -4.03
N VAL A 118 -4.23 -9.32 -4.15
CA VAL A 118 -4.78 -8.26 -3.29
C VAL A 118 -5.98 -7.57 -3.96
N PHE A 119 -5.89 -7.33 -5.27
CA PHE A 119 -6.86 -6.62 -6.10
C PHE A 119 -7.21 -7.45 -7.35
N PRO A 120 -8.12 -8.44 -7.24
CA PRO A 120 -8.33 -9.45 -8.29
C PRO A 120 -8.81 -8.93 -9.66
N GLY A 121 -9.41 -7.75 -9.70
CA GLY A 121 -9.82 -7.07 -10.93
C GLY A 121 -8.83 -5.99 -11.40
N ALA A 122 -7.67 -5.86 -10.76
CA ALA A 122 -6.66 -4.91 -11.18
C ALA A 122 -6.10 -5.24 -12.57
N VAL A 123 -5.81 -4.20 -13.35
CA VAL A 123 -5.21 -4.35 -14.67
C VAL A 123 -4.15 -3.28 -14.89
N LEU A 124 -3.11 -3.62 -15.64
CA LEU A 124 -2.13 -2.66 -16.11
C LEU A 124 -2.73 -1.84 -17.26
N VAL A 125 -2.70 -0.51 -17.15
CA VAL A 125 -3.27 0.41 -18.15
C VAL A 125 -2.22 1.40 -18.65
N SER A 126 -2.22 1.66 -19.95
CA SER A 126 -1.43 2.70 -20.58
C SER A 126 -2.21 4.02 -20.63
N ALA A 127 -1.50 5.13 -20.75
CA ALA A 127 -2.12 6.43 -20.99
C ALA A 127 -2.96 6.39 -22.27
N ALA A 128 -4.13 7.01 -22.21
CA ALA A 128 -5.20 7.00 -23.20
C ALA A 128 -5.97 5.68 -23.35
N ASP A 129 -5.67 4.63 -22.57
CA ASP A 129 -6.57 3.48 -22.46
C ASP A 129 -7.85 3.89 -21.71
N ASP A 130 -8.97 3.23 -22.03
CA ASP A 130 -10.22 3.39 -21.29
C ASP A 130 -10.27 2.42 -20.10
N THR A 131 -10.73 2.89 -18.95
CA THR A 131 -11.01 2.03 -17.80
C THR A 131 -12.21 1.12 -18.07
N ALA A 132 -12.24 -0.07 -17.45
CA ALA A 132 -13.37 -0.99 -17.56
C ALA A 132 -14.63 -0.52 -16.79
N GLY A 133 -14.51 0.51 -15.95
CA GLY A 133 -15.60 1.01 -15.11
C GLY A 133 -15.08 1.86 -13.94
N PRO A 134 -15.88 2.00 -12.87
CA PRO A 134 -15.51 2.79 -11.69
C PRO A 134 -14.31 2.19 -10.96
N GLY A 135 -13.39 3.05 -10.53
CA GLY A 135 -12.18 2.64 -9.84
C GLY A 135 -11.16 3.77 -9.80
N ILE A 136 -9.91 3.39 -9.59
CA ILE A 136 -8.79 4.33 -9.52
C ILE A 136 -7.63 3.84 -10.39
N VAL A 137 -6.80 4.77 -10.86
CA VAL A 137 -5.50 4.44 -11.43
C VAL A 137 -4.40 4.96 -10.51
N ILE A 138 -3.53 4.06 -10.08
CA ILE A 138 -2.31 4.38 -9.34
C ILE A 138 -1.19 4.55 -10.38
N PRO A 139 -0.71 5.78 -10.64
CA PRO A 139 0.26 6.00 -11.70
C PRO A 139 1.61 5.39 -11.36
N SER A 140 2.21 4.67 -12.30
CA SER A 140 3.52 4.02 -12.09
C SER A 140 4.64 5.05 -11.85
N ALA A 141 4.51 6.26 -12.42
CA ALA A 141 5.50 7.33 -12.26
C ALA A 141 5.66 7.78 -10.79
N GLU A 142 4.55 7.82 -10.04
CA GLU A 142 4.53 8.21 -8.63
C GLU A 142 5.23 7.14 -7.77
N LEU A 143 5.03 5.86 -8.11
CA LEU A 143 5.64 4.74 -7.39
C LEU A 143 7.12 4.56 -7.71
N GLN A 144 7.53 4.83 -8.96
CA GLN A 144 8.92 4.64 -9.39
C GLN A 144 9.91 5.49 -8.57
N GLY A 145 9.53 6.73 -8.23
CA GLY A 145 10.32 7.61 -7.36
C GLY A 145 10.48 7.09 -5.93
N LEU A 146 9.64 6.14 -5.52
CA LEU A 146 9.60 5.53 -4.20
C LEU A 146 10.11 4.09 -4.18
N GLY A 147 10.77 3.66 -5.26
CA GLY A 147 11.38 2.33 -5.38
C GLY A 147 10.48 1.28 -6.03
N GLY A 148 9.36 1.69 -6.64
CA GLY A 148 8.50 0.80 -7.42
C GLY A 148 9.07 0.49 -8.81
N PRO A 149 8.55 -0.56 -9.47
CA PRO A 149 9.00 -0.97 -10.80
C PRO A 149 8.63 0.08 -11.86
N ALA A 150 9.39 0.09 -12.95
CA ALA A 150 8.98 0.82 -14.15
C ALA A 150 7.68 0.23 -14.72
N HIS A 151 6.84 1.07 -15.34
CA HIS A 151 5.51 0.65 -15.82
C HIS A 151 5.53 -0.64 -16.65
N GLY A 152 6.41 -0.73 -17.66
CA GLY A 152 6.52 -1.91 -18.54
C GLY A 152 7.14 -3.15 -17.88
N SER A 153 7.52 -3.07 -16.60
CA SER A 153 8.03 -4.19 -15.80
C SER A 153 7.03 -4.66 -14.75
N ILE A 154 5.86 -4.01 -14.65
CA ILE A 154 4.78 -4.46 -13.78
C ILE A 154 4.11 -5.65 -14.45
N ASP A 155 3.99 -6.74 -13.69
CA ASP A 155 3.20 -7.91 -14.05
C ASP A 155 2.21 -8.15 -12.92
N ILE A 156 0.92 -8.02 -13.25
CA ILE A 156 -0.17 -8.04 -12.25
C ILE A 156 -0.26 -9.42 -11.57
N ASP A 157 0.17 -10.47 -12.27
CA ASP A 157 0.02 -11.88 -11.86
C ASP A 157 1.34 -12.46 -11.29
N ALA A 158 2.37 -11.62 -11.09
CA ALA A 158 3.69 -12.02 -10.60
C ALA A 158 4.14 -11.21 -9.38
N ASP A 159 5.27 -11.61 -8.78
CA ASP A 159 5.82 -10.99 -7.57
C ASP A 159 5.98 -9.47 -7.72
N SER A 160 5.17 -8.74 -6.97
CA SER A 160 4.98 -7.28 -7.05
C SER A 160 5.28 -6.60 -5.70
N ARG A 161 6.14 -7.21 -4.89
CA ARG A 161 6.48 -6.71 -3.55
C ARG A 161 7.12 -5.31 -3.56
N ASP A 162 7.89 -4.99 -4.59
CA ASP A 162 8.43 -3.64 -4.79
C ASP A 162 7.32 -2.61 -5.10
N TRP A 163 6.33 -2.99 -5.92
CA TRP A 163 5.14 -2.17 -6.19
C TRP A 163 4.34 -1.89 -4.92
N PHE A 164 4.03 -2.91 -4.12
CA PHE A 164 3.34 -2.74 -2.83
C PHE A 164 4.15 -1.89 -1.85
N GLY A 165 5.46 -2.13 -1.78
CA GLY A 165 6.36 -1.34 -0.95
C GLY A 165 6.36 0.14 -1.32
N ALA A 166 6.35 0.44 -2.63
CA ALA A 166 6.25 1.80 -3.15
C ALA A 166 4.87 2.41 -2.89
N LEU A 167 3.77 1.66 -3.08
CA LEU A 167 2.41 2.11 -2.79
C LEU A 167 2.24 2.52 -1.33
N VAL A 168 2.70 1.68 -0.39
CA VAL A 168 2.65 1.99 1.04
C VAL A 168 3.43 3.26 1.37
N ASN A 169 4.64 3.41 0.81
CA ASN A 169 5.41 4.64 0.97
C ASN A 169 4.67 5.84 0.39
N TYR A 170 4.05 5.69 -0.79
CA TYR A 170 3.31 6.74 -1.48
C TYR A 170 2.13 7.24 -0.66
N LEU A 171 1.30 6.34 -0.16
CA LEU A 171 0.16 6.67 0.70
C LEU A 171 0.64 7.45 1.94
N VAL A 172 1.74 7.05 2.56
CA VAL A 172 2.22 7.75 3.76
C VAL A 172 2.86 9.10 3.46
N THR A 173 3.66 9.22 2.40
CA THR A 173 4.37 10.46 2.08
C THR A 173 3.44 11.52 1.46
N GLU A 174 2.50 11.08 0.63
CA GLU A 174 1.70 11.99 -0.20
C GLU A 174 0.24 12.13 0.19
N ALA A 175 -0.33 11.25 1.02
CA ALA A 175 -1.70 11.47 1.46
C ALA A 175 -1.81 12.75 2.32
N THR A 176 -2.91 13.45 2.12
CA THR A 176 -3.20 14.75 2.69
C THR A 176 -3.39 14.63 4.19
N LEU A 177 -2.47 15.20 4.97
CA LEU A 177 -2.58 15.25 6.43
C LEU A 177 -3.54 16.38 6.86
N ARG A 178 -4.45 16.08 7.79
CA ARG A 178 -5.36 17.07 8.37
C ARG A 178 -4.56 18.19 9.05
N THR A 179 -4.97 19.43 8.80
CA THR A 179 -4.48 20.62 9.49
C THR A 179 -5.65 21.53 9.86
N ALA A 180 -5.38 22.67 10.48
CA ALA A 180 -6.41 23.67 10.81
C ALA A 180 -7.15 24.23 9.57
N VAL A 181 -6.55 24.12 8.37
CA VAL A 181 -7.12 24.67 7.12
C VAL A 181 -7.27 23.64 6.01
N VAL A 182 -6.82 22.40 6.23
CA VAL A 182 -6.90 21.31 5.25
C VAL A 182 -7.73 20.18 5.85
N ALA A 183 -8.86 19.88 5.20
CA ALA A 183 -9.73 18.78 5.60
C ALA A 183 -9.17 17.43 5.13
N SER A 184 -9.16 16.45 6.04
CA SER A 184 -8.74 15.08 5.75
C SER A 184 -9.16 14.15 6.90
N ALA A 185 -9.33 12.85 6.63
CA ALA A 185 -9.45 11.85 7.68
C ALA A 185 -8.11 11.45 8.30
N ILE A 186 -6.98 11.79 7.68
CA ILE A 186 -5.65 11.39 8.13
C ILE A 186 -5.19 12.38 9.20
N VAL A 187 -5.05 11.92 10.44
CA VAL A 187 -4.75 12.77 11.59
C VAL A 187 -3.31 12.67 12.08
N ALA A 188 -2.62 11.59 11.71
CA ALA A 188 -1.20 11.42 12.01
C ALA A 188 -0.54 10.57 10.94
N ARG A 189 0.74 10.83 10.72
CA ARG A 189 1.62 9.97 9.92
C ARG A 189 3.02 9.99 10.50
N THR A 190 3.73 8.87 10.41
CA THR A 190 5.10 8.77 10.89
C THR A 190 5.87 7.81 10.01
N ILE A 191 7.05 8.24 9.58
CA ILE A 191 8.02 7.39 8.88
C ILE A 191 9.11 7.10 9.91
N THR A 192 9.28 5.82 10.27
CA THR A 192 10.35 5.46 11.20
C THR A 192 11.70 5.50 10.50
N ALA A 193 12.76 5.73 11.28
CA ALA A 193 14.11 5.54 10.76
C ALA A 193 14.27 4.12 10.20
N GLN A 194 15.06 4.00 9.13
CA GLN A 194 15.35 2.69 8.54
C GLN A 194 16.15 1.86 9.55
N ALA A 195 15.75 0.61 9.73
CA ALA A 195 16.51 -0.38 10.50
C ALA A 195 17.34 -1.22 9.53
N ILE A 196 18.61 -1.44 9.86
CA ILE A 196 19.52 -2.26 9.06
C ILE A 196 19.99 -3.44 9.93
N ALA A 197 19.87 -4.65 9.40
CA ALA A 197 20.32 -5.86 10.09
C ALA A 197 20.93 -6.86 9.10
N SER A 198 21.81 -7.73 9.59
CA SER A 198 22.25 -8.90 8.81
C SER A 198 21.14 -9.94 8.73
N PRO A 199 20.97 -10.66 7.62
CA PRO A 199 20.03 -11.77 7.53
C PRO A 199 20.46 -12.88 8.49
N ALA A 200 19.49 -13.49 9.19
CA ALA A 200 19.74 -14.48 10.22
C ALA A 200 18.56 -15.46 10.37
N GLY A 201 18.78 -16.54 11.11
CA GLY A 201 17.73 -17.51 11.47
C GLY A 201 17.11 -18.19 10.25
N ALA A 202 15.78 -18.26 10.22
CA ALA A 202 15.02 -18.95 9.18
C ALA A 202 15.26 -18.39 7.76
N LEU A 203 15.61 -17.10 7.63
CA LEU A 203 15.89 -16.49 6.32
C LEU A 203 17.06 -17.18 5.61
N ILE A 204 18.06 -17.64 6.34
CA ILE A 204 19.30 -18.23 5.81
C ILE A 204 19.50 -19.68 6.27
N ALA A 205 18.44 -20.34 6.76
CA ALA A 205 18.54 -21.70 7.25
C ALA A 205 18.96 -22.66 6.13
N GLN A 206 19.79 -23.66 6.45
CA GLN A 206 20.23 -24.65 5.45
C GLN A 206 19.10 -25.57 5.00
N ILE A 207 18.10 -25.80 5.87
CA ILE A 207 16.94 -26.65 5.61
C ILE A 207 15.70 -25.75 5.69
N ASN A 208 14.88 -25.77 4.63
CA ASN A 208 13.65 -24.98 4.50
C ASN A 208 13.85 -23.48 4.79
N PRO A 209 14.76 -22.78 4.09
CA PRO A 209 14.91 -21.34 4.26
C PRO A 209 13.61 -20.62 3.86
N THR A 210 13.30 -19.53 4.56
CA THR A 210 12.16 -18.65 4.23
C THR A 210 12.52 -17.57 3.21
N SER A 211 13.78 -17.53 2.75
CA SER A 211 14.23 -16.66 1.67
C SER A 211 15.16 -17.41 0.70
N GLY A 212 15.45 -16.78 -0.43
CA GLY A 212 16.44 -17.25 -1.40
C GLY A 212 17.87 -16.88 -1.05
N ILE A 213 18.13 -16.29 0.12
CA ILE A 213 19.47 -15.86 0.53
C ILE A 213 20.28 -17.08 0.98
N PRO A 214 21.38 -17.43 0.30
CA PRO A 214 22.25 -18.51 0.75
C PRO A 214 22.97 -18.14 2.06
N ALA A 215 23.09 -19.09 2.98
CA ALA A 215 23.81 -18.88 4.25
C ALA A 215 25.26 -18.37 4.05
N ALA A 216 25.93 -18.84 2.99
CA ALA A 216 27.29 -18.44 2.66
C ALA A 216 27.41 -16.96 2.21
N ASP A 217 26.30 -16.38 1.75
CA ASP A 217 26.24 -15.00 1.26
C ASP A 217 25.64 -14.03 2.28
N ALA A 218 25.24 -14.50 3.47
CA ALA A 218 24.64 -13.66 4.51
C ALA A 218 25.50 -12.44 4.90
N GLN A 219 26.82 -12.58 4.85
CA GLN A 219 27.78 -11.50 5.13
C GLN A 219 27.85 -10.42 4.03
N LYS A 220 27.33 -10.71 2.83
CA LYS A 220 27.31 -9.81 1.67
C LYS A 220 25.97 -9.09 1.53
N ILE A 221 25.00 -9.42 2.37
CA ILE A 221 23.63 -8.93 2.29
C ILE A 221 23.25 -8.24 3.60
N VAL A 222 22.56 -7.12 3.49
CA VAL A 222 21.88 -6.45 4.60
C VAL A 222 20.39 -6.38 4.33
N LEU A 223 19.60 -6.53 5.37
CA LEU A 223 18.17 -6.28 5.35
C LEU A 223 17.92 -4.85 5.77
N ILE A 224 17.20 -4.11 4.94
CA ILE A 224 16.80 -2.73 5.18
C ILE A 224 15.31 -2.75 5.41
N THR A 225 14.88 -2.38 6.62
CA THR A 225 13.46 -2.35 6.99
C THR A 225 13.02 -0.91 7.15
N ARG A 226 11.90 -0.56 6.52
CA ARG A 226 11.23 0.72 6.71
C ARG A 226 9.82 0.45 7.23
N SER A 227 9.49 1.08 8.34
CA SER A 227 8.13 1.06 8.87
C SER A 227 7.50 2.44 8.73
N VAL A 228 6.22 2.44 8.39
CA VAL A 228 5.42 3.63 8.28
C VAL A 228 4.13 3.44 9.04
N ASN A 229 3.65 4.52 9.63
CA ASN A 229 2.40 4.55 10.37
C ASN A 229 1.52 5.65 9.82
N LEU A 230 0.23 5.37 9.68
CA LEU A 230 -0.78 6.33 9.29
C LEU A 230 -2.02 6.12 10.16
N THR A 231 -2.56 7.20 10.70
CA THR A 231 -3.76 7.14 11.53
C THR A 231 -4.90 7.81 10.80
N VAL A 232 -5.94 7.03 10.52
CA VAL A 232 -7.20 7.51 9.93
C VAL A 232 -8.20 7.67 11.05
N GLN A 233 -8.83 8.84 11.15
CA GLN A 233 -9.97 9.05 12.03
C GLN A 233 -11.26 8.75 11.28
N LEU A 234 -12.09 7.92 11.87
CA LEU A 234 -13.42 7.58 11.40
C LEU A 234 -14.48 8.27 12.28
N ALA A 235 -15.60 8.64 11.68
CA ALA A 235 -16.78 9.16 12.35
C ALA A 235 -17.93 8.16 12.21
N LEU A 236 -18.70 7.99 13.27
CA LEU A 236 -19.95 7.25 13.25
C LEU A 236 -21.02 8.11 12.58
N ASP A 237 -21.65 7.58 11.53
CA ASP A 237 -22.94 8.06 11.07
C ASP A 237 -24.03 7.37 11.93
N PRO A 238 -24.70 8.09 12.85
CA PRO A 238 -25.71 7.49 13.71
C PRO A 238 -27.00 7.13 12.97
N ALA A 239 -27.24 7.70 11.77
CA ALA A 239 -28.43 7.38 10.99
C ALA A 239 -28.25 6.08 10.19
N ALA A 240 -27.03 5.83 9.69
CA ALA A 240 -26.68 4.61 8.98
C ALA A 240 -26.09 3.52 9.91
N GLU A 241 -25.72 3.86 11.14
CA GLU A 241 -24.99 3.01 12.09
C GLU A 241 -23.66 2.48 11.53
N THR A 242 -23.01 3.25 10.67
CA THR A 242 -21.75 2.89 10.00
C THR A 242 -20.62 3.86 10.36
N PHE A 243 -19.40 3.36 10.40
CA PHE A 243 -18.21 4.20 10.45
C PHE A 243 -17.72 4.54 9.04
N GLY A 244 -17.34 5.81 8.84
CA GLY A 244 -16.69 6.28 7.62
C GLY A 244 -15.57 7.27 7.93
N PRO A 245 -14.67 7.56 6.97
CA PRO A 245 -13.59 8.53 7.17
C PRO A 245 -14.10 9.91 7.61
N ASN A 246 -13.56 10.43 8.71
CA ASN A 246 -13.95 11.74 9.23
C ASN A 246 -13.23 12.87 8.46
N HIS A 247 -13.79 13.31 7.35
CA HIS A 247 -13.20 14.35 6.51
C HIS A 247 -13.55 15.77 7.03
N VAL A 248 -12.72 16.29 7.94
CA VAL A 248 -12.87 17.63 8.54
C VAL A 248 -11.51 18.32 8.69
N SER A 249 -11.50 19.63 8.90
CA SER A 249 -10.32 20.36 9.39
C SER A 249 -10.14 20.15 10.91
N ALA A 250 -8.92 20.39 11.41
CA ALA A 250 -8.58 20.25 12.84
C ALA A 250 -9.19 21.35 13.72
#